data_AF-A0A100YUG1-F1
#
_entry.id   AF-A0A100YUG1-F1
#
_cell.length_a   1.000
_cell.length_b   1.000
_cell.length_c   1.000
_cell.angle_alpha   90.00
_cell.angle_beta   90.00
_cell.angle_gamma   90.00
#
_symmetry.space_group_name_H-M   'P 1'
#
loop_
_entity.id
_entity.type
_entity.pdbx_description
1 polymer ?
#
loop_
_entity_poly.entity_id
_entity_poly.type
_entity_poly.pdbx_seq_one_letter_code
_entity_poly.pdbx_strand_id
1 'polypeptide(L)'
;MEIKRHGFTDQATDNDSLNASSFCSGIATFIETCDTPMTIAIQGGWGSGKSTALQLIQKELSNYNISNPDNQIAYSTFNTWQYSTLKADDSLPVYLLANMLHCISKAVGGEGSERARHAIDSLRTALSRAAGISAEVTLGSDTLAEFLTKLLAPPTGDGSETLPAETLKNNISELIDDCVNPTDKKGRPKKQHISRVILFIDDLDRLRPETAFELLEAMKNFLDCKHCVFVLAVDRDVVYQGIESKYGNSISPFKKRQFFDKIIQLPFNLPTEQYNVPHYVKTLLNQKLPKSESDSYSESYANLVATILGSNNPRTIKRVLNVWDLYQLIYPQYVLDGDDRLFLFATLLLKYRDEAKGPDEKDRNTYNDLSAHAREGTDPLKDYLNEELDKKDRVIDTLINVVGMRAADGTYNEELLDKFTDFLSSISAIFSPEATTPLSNQEPEPGGVLNELRKHLREKDLKEEHMSSKERYDFRSRESSLVLCSLRDKSSGIYVVFKFDANRATSSVLDDFRQQSKKIAQGCYLDCREGQGWATLIGITRDFNDDSVKAAEQYIDKFVSWAESNNPSV
;
A
#
# COMPACT_ATOMS: atom_id res chain seq x y z
N MET A 1 -14.48 10.98 -27.40
CA MET A 1 -13.07 11.04 -26.94
C MET A 1 -12.83 9.82 -26.08
N GLU A 2 -11.75 9.09 -26.31
CA GLU A 2 -11.29 8.11 -25.33
C GLU A 2 -10.67 8.86 -24.15
N ILE A 3 -11.00 8.43 -22.92
CA ILE A 3 -10.42 9.01 -21.71
C ILE A 3 -9.02 8.42 -21.55
N LYS A 4 -7.97 9.26 -21.65
CA LYS A 4 -6.59 8.83 -21.35
C LYS A 4 -6.53 8.36 -19.89
N ARG A 5 -6.11 7.11 -19.67
CA ARG A 5 -6.07 6.49 -18.34
C ARG A 5 -4.68 6.65 -17.70
N HIS A 6 -4.66 7.22 -16.50
CA HIS A 6 -3.45 7.43 -15.71
C HIS A 6 -3.25 6.30 -14.69
N GLY A 7 -2.00 6.13 -14.25
CA GLY A 7 -1.53 5.01 -13.44
C GLY A 7 -1.45 3.66 -14.16
N PHE A 8 -0.79 2.71 -13.50
CA PHE A 8 -0.72 1.28 -13.78
C PHE A 8 -1.26 0.53 -12.56
N THR A 9 -2.11 -0.47 -12.79
CA THR A 9 -2.67 -1.28 -11.70
C THR A 9 -1.68 -2.33 -11.22
N ASP A 10 -1.70 -2.59 -9.91
CA ASP A 10 -0.96 -3.69 -9.28
C ASP A 10 -1.81 -4.98 -9.32
N GLN A 11 -2.09 -5.42 -10.54
CA GLN A 11 -2.77 -6.67 -10.85
C GLN A 11 -1.81 -7.59 -11.59
N ALA A 12 -1.97 -8.89 -11.36
CA ALA A 12 -1.33 -9.93 -12.15
C ALA A 12 -1.82 -9.87 -13.60
N THR A 13 -0.98 -10.28 -14.55
CA THR A 13 -1.23 -10.11 -15.99
C THR A 13 -0.72 -11.31 -16.76
N ASP A 14 -1.39 -11.63 -17.87
CA ASP A 14 -1.01 -12.69 -18.79
C ASP A 14 -0.11 -12.20 -19.95
N ASN A 15 0.25 -10.91 -19.94
CA ASN A 15 1.15 -10.27 -20.91
C ASN A 15 2.60 -10.34 -20.43
N ASP A 16 3.39 -11.19 -21.06
CA ASP A 16 4.77 -11.45 -20.67
C ASP A 16 5.77 -10.42 -21.20
N SER A 17 5.70 -9.23 -20.61
CA SER A 17 6.65 -8.14 -20.84
C SER A 17 7.95 -8.28 -20.03
N LEU A 18 8.11 -9.34 -19.23
CA LEU A 18 9.30 -9.62 -18.40
C LEU A 18 10.11 -10.83 -18.91
N ASN A 19 9.64 -11.54 -19.94
CA ASN A 19 10.16 -12.83 -20.43
C ASN A 19 10.06 -13.99 -19.40
N ALA A 20 9.07 -13.92 -18.52
CA ALA A 20 8.76 -14.89 -17.48
C ALA A 20 8.16 -16.21 -18.02
N SER A 21 7.57 -16.22 -19.21
CA SER A 21 6.95 -17.41 -19.81
C SER A 21 7.97 -18.53 -20.02
N SER A 22 9.24 -18.20 -20.24
CA SER A 22 10.32 -19.16 -20.42
C SER A 22 10.44 -20.15 -19.26
N PHE A 23 10.45 -19.65 -18.01
CA PHE A 23 10.46 -20.51 -16.82
C PHE A 23 9.07 -20.98 -16.42
N CYS A 24 8.01 -20.18 -16.60
CA CYS A 24 6.64 -20.62 -16.31
C CYS A 24 6.21 -21.81 -17.17
N SER A 25 6.61 -21.85 -18.45
CA SER A 25 6.39 -22.99 -19.35
C SER A 25 7.15 -24.24 -18.87
N GLY A 26 8.43 -24.10 -18.48
CA GLY A 26 9.18 -25.21 -17.88
C GLY A 26 8.55 -25.76 -16.59
N ILE A 27 7.98 -24.88 -15.75
CA ILE A 27 7.24 -25.27 -14.55
C ILE A 27 5.90 -25.94 -14.91
N ALA A 28 5.17 -25.44 -15.91
CA ALA A 28 3.94 -26.06 -16.39
C ALA A 28 4.21 -27.48 -16.93
N THR A 29 5.21 -27.66 -17.80
CA THR A 29 5.64 -28.98 -18.30
C THR A 29 6.12 -29.90 -17.17
N PHE A 30 6.79 -29.38 -16.14
CA PHE A 30 7.10 -30.17 -14.94
C PHE A 30 5.82 -30.61 -14.21
N ILE A 31 4.86 -29.70 -13.99
CA ILE A 31 3.58 -30.02 -13.34
C ILE A 31 2.76 -31.05 -14.16
N GLU A 32 2.81 -30.98 -15.49
CA GLU A 32 2.17 -31.91 -16.43
C GLU A 32 2.76 -33.33 -16.39
N THR A 33 4.04 -33.47 -16.00
CA THR A 33 4.80 -34.73 -16.16
C THR A 33 5.33 -35.33 -14.87
N CYS A 34 5.44 -34.56 -13.79
CA CYS A 34 5.97 -35.03 -12.50
C CYS A 34 5.15 -36.17 -11.88
N ASP A 35 5.82 -36.97 -11.06
CA ASP A 35 5.19 -37.93 -10.15
C ASP A 35 4.33 -37.19 -9.11
N THR A 36 3.34 -37.88 -8.54
CA THR A 36 2.40 -37.33 -7.55
C THR A 36 2.31 -38.23 -6.31
N PRO A 37 2.07 -37.69 -5.11
CA PRO A 37 1.86 -36.28 -4.75
C PRO A 37 3.10 -35.38 -4.92
N MET A 38 2.91 -34.18 -5.44
CA MET A 38 3.96 -33.16 -5.60
C MET A 38 3.58 -31.85 -4.92
N THR A 39 4.52 -31.20 -4.22
CA THR A 39 4.32 -29.85 -3.65
C THR A 39 5.44 -28.91 -4.07
N ILE A 40 5.09 -27.90 -4.86
CA ILE A 40 5.97 -26.90 -5.46
C ILE A 40 5.74 -25.56 -4.78
N ALA A 41 6.81 -24.83 -4.46
CA ALA A 41 6.71 -23.45 -3.99
C ALA A 41 7.31 -22.49 -5.01
N ILE A 42 6.51 -21.52 -5.47
CA ILE A 42 6.94 -20.37 -6.25
C ILE A 42 7.32 -19.26 -5.27
N GLN A 43 8.63 -19.09 -5.08
CA GLN A 43 9.22 -18.23 -4.07
C GLN A 43 9.70 -16.90 -4.65
N GLY A 44 9.66 -15.86 -3.84
CA GLY A 44 10.21 -14.55 -4.16
C GLY A 44 9.63 -13.47 -3.26
N GLY A 45 10.38 -12.37 -3.08
CA GLY A 45 9.98 -11.26 -2.24
C GLY A 45 8.70 -10.53 -2.72
N TRP A 46 8.24 -9.58 -1.92
CA TRP A 46 7.05 -8.78 -2.20
C TRP A 46 7.18 -8.01 -3.53
N GLY A 47 6.26 -8.27 -4.46
CA GLY A 47 6.24 -7.61 -5.78
C GLY A 47 7.01 -8.33 -6.90
N SER A 48 7.73 -9.41 -6.61
CA SER A 48 8.52 -10.21 -7.58
C SER A 48 7.72 -10.83 -8.74
N GLY A 49 6.39 -10.88 -8.65
CA GLY A 49 5.52 -11.43 -9.70
C GLY A 49 4.97 -12.84 -9.44
N LYS A 50 4.98 -13.35 -8.19
CA LYS A 50 4.44 -14.67 -7.83
C LYS A 50 3.05 -14.98 -8.44
N SER A 51 2.06 -14.12 -8.18
CA SER A 51 0.69 -14.27 -8.72
C SER A 51 0.64 -14.22 -10.26
N THR A 52 1.51 -13.40 -10.90
CA THR A 52 1.68 -13.38 -12.36
C THR A 52 2.25 -14.71 -12.87
N ALA A 53 3.24 -15.28 -12.20
CA ALA A 53 3.80 -16.58 -12.56
C ALA A 53 2.74 -17.69 -12.44
N LEU A 54 1.89 -17.68 -11.40
CA LEU A 54 0.78 -18.62 -11.28
C LEU A 54 -0.22 -18.48 -12.44
N GLN A 55 -0.57 -17.26 -12.85
CA GLN A 55 -1.44 -17.02 -14.01
C GLN A 55 -0.81 -17.50 -15.33
N LEU A 56 0.49 -17.28 -15.53
CA LEU A 56 1.19 -17.78 -16.72
C LEU A 56 1.24 -19.31 -16.75
N ILE A 57 1.52 -19.98 -15.62
CA ILE A 57 1.46 -21.45 -15.52
C ILE A 57 0.04 -21.96 -15.82
N GLN A 58 -1.01 -21.31 -15.29
CA GLN A 58 -2.40 -21.67 -15.57
C GLN A 58 -2.79 -21.47 -17.05
N LYS A 59 -2.22 -20.46 -17.72
CA LYS A 59 -2.39 -20.23 -19.15
C LYS A 59 -1.79 -21.36 -19.98
N GLU A 60 -0.60 -21.84 -19.63
CA GLU A 60 -0.01 -23.02 -20.27
C GLU A 60 -0.81 -24.31 -20.03
N LEU A 61 -1.27 -24.55 -18.79
CA LEU A 61 -2.12 -25.71 -18.49
C LEU A 61 -3.48 -25.66 -19.24
N SER A 62 -4.01 -24.45 -19.48
CA SER A 62 -5.18 -24.25 -20.34
C SER A 62 -4.86 -24.59 -21.81
N ASN A 63 -3.68 -24.20 -22.32
CA ASN A 63 -3.23 -24.56 -23.67
C ASN A 63 -3.02 -26.09 -23.82
N TYR A 64 -2.47 -26.74 -22.79
CA TYR A 64 -2.36 -28.20 -22.70
C TYR A 64 -3.74 -28.86 -22.79
N ASN A 65 -4.72 -28.39 -22.01
CA ASN A 65 -6.08 -28.92 -22.01
C ASN A 65 -6.78 -28.77 -23.38
N ILE A 66 -6.61 -27.63 -24.06
CA ILE A 66 -7.14 -27.41 -25.41
C ILE A 66 -6.53 -28.42 -26.41
N SER A 67 -5.24 -28.73 -26.24
CA SER A 67 -4.48 -29.63 -27.12
C SER A 67 -4.73 -31.12 -26.83
N ASN A 68 -5.19 -31.47 -25.62
CA ASN A 68 -5.34 -32.85 -25.13
C ASN A 68 -6.78 -33.15 -24.64
N PRO A 69 -7.82 -33.06 -25.50
CA PRO A 69 -9.23 -33.16 -25.09
C PRO A 69 -9.65 -34.50 -24.45
N ASP A 70 -8.87 -35.57 -24.66
CA ASP A 70 -9.07 -36.90 -24.04
C ASP A 70 -8.30 -37.06 -22.71
N ASN A 71 -7.31 -36.21 -22.41
CA ASN A 71 -6.47 -36.24 -21.19
C ASN A 71 -6.36 -34.84 -20.59
N GLN A 72 -7.30 -34.50 -19.70
CA GLN A 72 -7.43 -33.17 -19.11
C GLN A 72 -6.66 -33.05 -17.78
N ILE A 73 -6.36 -31.81 -17.41
CA ILE A 73 -5.83 -31.43 -16.11
C ILE A 73 -6.87 -30.57 -15.41
N ALA A 74 -7.33 -31.01 -14.24
CA ALA A 74 -8.24 -30.23 -13.40
C ALA A 74 -7.41 -29.30 -12.50
N TYR A 75 -7.79 -28.03 -12.37
CA TYR A 75 -7.10 -27.12 -11.45
C TYR A 75 -7.99 -26.08 -10.80
N SER A 76 -7.55 -25.56 -9.66
CA SER A 76 -8.19 -24.44 -8.93
C SER A 76 -7.18 -23.47 -8.38
N THR A 77 -7.62 -22.24 -8.09
CA THR A 77 -6.86 -21.23 -7.34
C THR A 77 -7.56 -20.89 -6.03
N PHE A 78 -6.81 -20.86 -4.95
CA PHE A 78 -7.22 -20.37 -3.64
C PHE A 78 -6.35 -19.18 -3.24
N ASN A 79 -6.91 -17.98 -3.26
CA ASN A 79 -6.24 -16.78 -2.78
C ASN A 79 -6.53 -16.62 -1.29
N THR A 80 -5.54 -16.83 -0.42
CA THR A 80 -5.73 -16.94 1.03
C THR A 80 -6.21 -15.63 1.66
N TRP A 81 -5.70 -14.50 1.18
CA TRP A 81 -5.96 -13.15 1.70
C TRP A 81 -7.44 -12.73 1.59
N GLN A 82 -8.12 -13.18 0.54
CA GLN A 82 -9.57 -12.92 0.37
C GLN A 82 -10.41 -13.55 1.50
N TYR A 83 -9.99 -14.71 2.02
CA TYR A 83 -10.71 -15.42 3.06
C TYR A 83 -10.32 -14.98 4.48
N SER A 84 -9.05 -14.65 4.74
CA SER A 84 -8.62 -14.13 6.05
C SER A 84 -9.26 -12.77 6.39
N THR A 85 -9.51 -11.94 5.37
CA THR A 85 -10.17 -10.63 5.53
C THR A 85 -11.59 -10.74 6.12
N LEU A 86 -12.24 -11.90 6.01
CA LEU A 86 -13.56 -12.18 6.57
C LEU A 86 -13.54 -12.63 8.05
N LYS A 87 -12.39 -12.50 8.75
CA LYS A 87 -12.15 -12.99 10.12
C LYS A 87 -12.37 -14.49 10.28
N ALA A 88 -12.12 -15.26 9.22
CA ALA A 88 -12.38 -16.68 9.15
C ALA A 88 -11.09 -17.52 9.21
N ASP A 89 -10.07 -17.02 9.90
CA ASP A 89 -8.71 -17.59 9.95
C ASP A 89 -8.71 -19.04 10.45
N ASP A 90 -9.47 -19.34 11.51
CA ASP A 90 -9.60 -20.70 12.09
C ASP A 90 -10.28 -21.70 11.12
N SER A 91 -10.95 -21.20 10.07
CA SER A 91 -11.60 -22.00 9.03
C SER A 91 -10.88 -21.90 7.67
N LEU A 92 -9.70 -21.26 7.59
CA LEU A 92 -8.96 -21.12 6.34
C LEU A 92 -8.58 -22.47 5.67
N PRO A 93 -8.12 -23.51 6.40
CA PRO A 93 -7.90 -24.84 5.81
C PRO A 93 -9.19 -25.49 5.29
N VAL A 94 -10.33 -25.16 5.88
CA VAL A 94 -11.64 -25.67 5.47
C VAL A 94 -12.07 -25.07 4.14
N TYR A 95 -11.97 -23.75 3.98
CA TYR A 95 -12.32 -23.11 2.70
C TYR A 95 -11.43 -23.61 1.56
N LEU A 96 -10.14 -23.87 1.84
CA LEU A 96 -9.23 -24.47 0.88
C LEU A 96 -9.70 -25.85 0.42
N LEU A 97 -10.04 -26.74 1.37
CA LEU A 97 -10.55 -28.08 1.05
C LEU A 97 -11.90 -28.04 0.32
N ALA A 98 -12.81 -27.13 0.71
CA ALA A 98 -14.09 -26.95 0.04
C ALA A 98 -13.92 -26.41 -1.40
N ASN A 99 -12.98 -25.48 -1.63
CA ASN A 99 -12.64 -24.96 -2.95
C ASN A 99 -12.04 -26.07 -3.84
N MET A 100 -11.09 -26.85 -3.30
CA MET A 100 -10.51 -28.01 -3.98
C MET A 100 -11.59 -29.03 -4.40
N LEU A 101 -12.45 -29.45 -3.46
CA LEU A 101 -13.57 -30.36 -3.74
C LEU A 101 -14.56 -29.80 -4.78
N HIS A 102 -14.86 -28.50 -4.74
CA HIS A 102 -15.75 -27.86 -5.70
C HIS A 102 -15.17 -27.89 -7.13
N CYS A 103 -13.87 -27.62 -7.30
CA CYS A 103 -13.25 -27.66 -8.62
C CYS A 103 -13.04 -29.08 -9.15
N ILE A 104 -12.73 -30.05 -8.27
CA ILE A 104 -12.77 -31.48 -8.62
C ILE A 104 -14.18 -31.84 -9.13
N SER A 105 -15.23 -31.51 -8.38
CA SER A 105 -16.63 -31.74 -8.79
C SER A 105 -16.96 -31.18 -10.18
N LYS A 106 -16.57 -29.92 -10.42
CA LYS A 106 -16.81 -29.21 -11.69
C LYS A 106 -16.07 -29.84 -12.87
N ALA A 107 -14.85 -30.35 -12.66
CA ALA A 107 -14.05 -30.95 -13.72
C ALA A 107 -14.56 -32.33 -14.16
N VAL A 108 -15.20 -33.09 -13.27
CA VAL A 108 -15.59 -34.49 -13.55
C VAL A 108 -16.96 -34.59 -14.24
N GLY A 109 -17.95 -33.82 -13.77
CA GLY A 109 -19.32 -33.88 -14.28
C GLY A 109 -20.03 -35.23 -14.09
N GLY A 110 -21.33 -35.27 -14.42
CA GLY A 110 -22.13 -36.51 -14.38
C GLY A 110 -22.10 -37.20 -13.01
N GLU A 111 -21.88 -38.52 -13.00
CA GLU A 111 -21.91 -39.35 -11.78
C GLU A 111 -20.81 -38.99 -10.76
N GLY A 112 -19.68 -38.46 -11.21
CA GLY A 112 -18.64 -37.95 -10.31
C GLY A 112 -19.07 -36.68 -9.56
N SER A 113 -20.06 -35.93 -10.09
CA SER A 113 -20.69 -34.84 -9.34
C SER A 113 -21.45 -35.34 -8.11
N GLU A 114 -21.98 -36.56 -8.13
CA GLU A 114 -22.74 -37.12 -7.01
C GLU A 114 -21.80 -37.63 -5.89
N ARG A 115 -20.69 -38.28 -6.26
CA ARG A 115 -19.64 -38.63 -5.28
C ARG A 115 -18.95 -37.37 -4.74
N ALA A 116 -18.66 -36.39 -5.60
CA ALA A 116 -18.11 -35.12 -5.15
C ALA A 116 -19.07 -34.40 -4.19
N ARG A 117 -20.38 -34.43 -4.48
CA ARG A 117 -21.43 -34.01 -3.55
C ARG A 117 -21.37 -34.78 -2.24
N HIS A 118 -21.17 -36.10 -2.24
CA HIS A 118 -20.99 -36.88 -1.00
C HIS A 118 -19.75 -36.48 -0.17
N ALA A 119 -18.61 -36.15 -0.79
CA ALA A 119 -17.46 -35.65 -0.02
C ALA A 119 -17.66 -34.21 0.47
N ILE A 120 -18.34 -33.37 -0.31
CA ILE A 120 -18.78 -32.03 0.10
C ILE A 120 -19.79 -32.13 1.27
N ASP A 121 -20.73 -33.07 1.23
CA ASP A 121 -21.68 -33.35 2.30
C ASP A 121 -20.98 -33.97 3.53
N SER A 122 -19.91 -34.76 3.34
CA SER A 122 -19.05 -35.27 4.42
C SER A 122 -18.27 -34.14 5.09
N LEU A 123 -17.69 -33.22 4.31
CA LEU A 123 -17.04 -32.02 4.80
C LEU A 123 -18.05 -31.11 5.53
N ARG A 124 -19.23 -30.85 4.93
CA ARG A 124 -20.35 -30.14 5.56
C ARG A 124 -20.76 -30.76 6.90
N THR A 125 -20.80 -32.09 6.97
CA THR A 125 -21.14 -32.84 8.20
C THR A 125 -20.04 -32.76 9.25
N ALA A 126 -18.76 -32.73 8.86
CA ALA A 126 -17.65 -32.46 9.77
C ALA A 126 -17.74 -31.03 10.35
N LEU A 127 -18.11 -30.06 9.53
CA LEU A 127 -18.15 -28.65 9.89
C LEU A 127 -19.37 -28.25 10.72
N SER A 128 -20.56 -28.74 10.41
CA SER A 128 -21.74 -28.47 11.23
C SER A 128 -21.56 -29.01 12.65
N ARG A 129 -20.87 -30.15 12.79
CA ARG A 129 -20.47 -30.71 14.09
C ARG A 129 -19.41 -29.85 14.79
N ALA A 130 -18.38 -29.40 14.08
CA ALA A 130 -17.29 -28.59 14.67
C ALA A 130 -17.70 -27.15 15.03
N ALA A 131 -18.69 -26.56 14.35
CA ALA A 131 -19.15 -25.19 14.57
C ALA A 131 -20.42 -25.07 15.45
N GLY A 132 -20.97 -26.20 15.92
CA GLY A 132 -22.20 -26.25 16.71
C GLY A 132 -23.47 -25.83 15.95
N ILE A 133 -23.43 -25.78 14.61
CA ILE A 133 -24.54 -25.32 13.77
C ILE A 133 -25.47 -26.52 13.50
N SER A 134 -26.75 -26.40 13.87
CA SER A 134 -27.74 -27.47 13.68
C SER A 134 -27.89 -27.85 12.21
N ALA A 135 -28.12 -29.13 11.94
CA ALA A 135 -28.19 -29.68 10.57
C ALA A 135 -29.43 -29.23 9.77
N GLU A 136 -30.32 -28.41 10.35
CA GLU A 136 -31.54 -27.88 9.74
C GLU A 136 -31.28 -26.70 8.77
N VAL A 137 -30.32 -26.86 7.87
CA VAL A 137 -30.22 -26.01 6.67
C VAL A 137 -30.95 -26.72 5.54
N THR A 138 -32.27 -26.52 5.51
CA THR A 138 -33.23 -27.11 4.57
C THR A 138 -32.83 -26.84 3.11
N LEU A 139 -32.95 -27.88 2.28
CA LEU A 139 -32.49 -27.89 0.89
C LEU A 139 -33.38 -27.02 -0.04
N GLY A 140 -32.89 -25.83 -0.38
CA GLY A 140 -33.10 -25.23 -1.70
C GLY A 140 -32.05 -25.73 -2.69
N SER A 141 -32.29 -25.57 -4.00
CA SER A 141 -31.44 -26.10 -5.09
C SER A 141 -30.09 -25.41 -5.26
N ASP A 142 -29.76 -24.42 -4.42
CA ASP A 142 -28.90 -23.33 -4.85
C ASP A 142 -27.46 -23.47 -4.34
N THR A 143 -26.56 -23.00 -5.20
CA THR A 143 -25.14 -23.35 -5.33
C THR A 143 -24.31 -23.50 -4.05
N LEU A 144 -23.21 -24.26 -4.16
CA LEU A 144 -22.17 -24.41 -3.13
C LEU A 144 -21.64 -23.08 -2.57
N ALA A 145 -21.72 -21.98 -3.36
CA ALA A 145 -21.44 -20.63 -2.90
C ALA A 145 -22.38 -20.17 -1.77
N GLU A 146 -23.66 -20.53 -1.77
CA GLU A 146 -24.60 -20.18 -0.70
C GLU A 146 -24.31 -20.96 0.60
N PHE A 147 -23.83 -22.20 0.49
CA PHE A 147 -23.33 -22.96 1.63
C PHE A 147 -22.04 -22.37 2.21
N LEU A 148 -21.10 -21.94 1.35
CA LEU A 148 -19.91 -21.19 1.78
C LEU A 148 -20.30 -19.86 2.46
N THR A 149 -21.30 -19.14 1.95
CA THR A 149 -21.84 -17.92 2.60
C THR A 149 -22.43 -18.21 3.98
N LYS A 150 -23.10 -19.36 4.17
CA LYS A 150 -23.63 -19.78 5.48
C LYS A 150 -22.54 -20.25 6.45
N LEU A 151 -21.44 -20.80 5.95
CA LEU A 151 -20.22 -21.10 6.73
C LEU A 151 -19.44 -19.84 7.18
N LEU A 152 -19.66 -18.70 6.54
CA LEU A 152 -19.07 -17.41 6.91
C LEU A 152 -19.86 -16.68 8.03
N ALA A 153 -20.96 -17.26 8.53
CA ALA A 153 -21.67 -16.75 9.70
C ALA A 153 -20.96 -17.16 11.00
N PRO A 154 -20.94 -16.32 12.04
CA PRO A 154 -20.27 -16.64 13.31
C PRO A 154 -20.91 -17.86 13.99
N PRO A 155 -20.10 -18.76 14.59
CA PRO A 155 -20.60 -20.01 15.18
C PRO A 155 -21.46 -19.76 16.42
N THR A 156 -22.51 -20.56 16.57
CA THR A 156 -23.49 -20.45 17.66
C THR A 156 -23.76 -21.80 18.33
N GLY A 157 -22.71 -22.47 18.82
CA GLY A 157 -22.88 -23.70 19.59
C GLY A 157 -21.60 -24.25 20.20
N ASP A 158 -21.76 -24.90 21.35
CA ASP A 158 -20.75 -25.71 22.04
C ASP A 158 -20.98 -27.18 21.62
N GLY A 159 -19.96 -27.83 21.05
CA GLY A 159 -20.16 -29.10 20.34
C GLY A 159 -18.89 -29.92 20.16
N SER A 160 -18.68 -30.90 21.04
CA SER A 160 -17.54 -31.83 20.97
C SER A 160 -17.91 -33.16 20.31
N GLU A 161 -17.63 -33.32 19.02
CA GLU A 161 -17.22 -34.61 18.41
C GLU A 161 -16.75 -34.40 16.97
N THR A 162 -15.47 -34.64 16.70
CA THR A 162 -14.84 -34.36 15.40
C THR A 162 -14.87 -35.57 14.47
N LEU A 163 -15.14 -35.32 13.18
CA LEU A 163 -14.93 -36.32 12.12
C LEU A 163 -13.41 -36.50 11.90
N PRO A 164 -12.85 -37.72 11.92
CA PRO A 164 -11.41 -37.91 11.78
C PRO A 164 -10.90 -37.40 10.43
N ALA A 165 -9.76 -36.69 10.45
CA ALA A 165 -9.13 -36.17 9.23
C ALA A 165 -8.78 -37.27 8.21
N GLU A 166 -8.53 -38.50 8.67
CA GLU A 166 -8.31 -39.67 7.83
C GLU A 166 -9.54 -40.01 6.97
N THR A 167 -10.76 -39.95 7.53
CA THR A 167 -12.00 -40.22 6.77
C THR A 167 -12.18 -39.20 5.64
N LEU A 168 -11.87 -37.93 5.91
CA LEU A 168 -11.93 -36.87 4.90
C LEU A 168 -10.83 -37.05 3.84
N LYS A 169 -9.60 -37.40 4.24
CA LYS A 169 -8.50 -37.72 3.30
C LYS A 169 -8.90 -38.87 2.38
N ASN A 170 -9.42 -39.97 2.92
CA ASN A 170 -9.82 -41.14 2.15
C ASN A 170 -10.92 -40.79 1.13
N ASN A 171 -11.99 -40.09 1.55
CA ASN A 171 -13.05 -39.66 0.63
C ASN A 171 -12.52 -38.74 -0.50
N ILE A 172 -11.56 -37.86 -0.19
CA ILE A 172 -10.91 -37.00 -1.18
C ILE A 172 -10.04 -37.85 -2.15
N SER A 173 -9.28 -38.82 -1.64
CA SER A 173 -8.45 -39.70 -2.45
C SER A 173 -9.28 -40.61 -3.37
N GLU A 174 -10.36 -41.21 -2.87
CA GLU A 174 -11.30 -42.02 -3.67
C GLU A 174 -11.90 -41.19 -4.82
N LEU A 175 -12.30 -39.94 -4.55
CA LEU A 175 -12.76 -39.04 -5.60
C LEU A 175 -11.70 -38.79 -6.66
N ILE A 176 -10.47 -38.51 -6.27
CA ILE A 176 -9.39 -38.20 -7.20
C ILE A 176 -9.04 -39.45 -8.03
N ASP A 177 -9.00 -40.63 -7.42
CA ASP A 177 -8.81 -41.90 -8.13
C ASP A 177 -9.94 -42.16 -9.15
N ASP A 178 -11.20 -41.84 -8.81
CA ASP A 178 -12.35 -41.86 -9.74
C ASP A 178 -12.24 -40.83 -10.88
N CYS A 179 -11.69 -39.64 -10.61
CA CYS A 179 -11.43 -38.62 -11.63
C CYS A 179 -10.41 -39.10 -12.65
N VAL A 180 -9.40 -39.82 -12.16
CA VAL A 180 -8.24 -40.26 -12.94
C VAL A 180 -8.51 -41.55 -13.69
N ASN A 181 -9.35 -42.43 -13.13
CA ASN A 181 -9.73 -43.71 -13.73
C ASN A 181 -11.25 -43.78 -13.99
N PRO A 182 -11.85 -42.82 -14.71
CA PRO A 182 -13.29 -42.68 -14.78
C PRO A 182 -13.93 -43.83 -15.58
N THR A 183 -14.87 -44.54 -14.96
CA THR A 183 -15.64 -45.60 -15.61
C THR A 183 -17.02 -45.13 -16.08
N ASP A 184 -17.57 -45.79 -17.10
CA ASP A 184 -18.98 -45.69 -17.47
C ASP A 184 -19.89 -46.53 -16.56
N LYS A 185 -21.21 -46.43 -16.76
CA LYS A 185 -22.26 -47.21 -16.07
C LYS A 185 -22.13 -48.74 -16.14
N LYS A 186 -21.16 -49.26 -16.92
CA LYS A 186 -20.86 -50.68 -17.10
C LYS A 186 -19.44 -51.04 -16.65
N GLY A 187 -18.77 -50.15 -15.93
CA GLY A 187 -17.40 -50.36 -15.42
C GLY A 187 -16.30 -50.23 -16.48
N ARG A 188 -16.58 -49.67 -17.67
CA ARG A 188 -15.61 -49.55 -18.75
C ARG A 188 -14.92 -48.18 -18.68
N PRO A 189 -13.59 -48.08 -18.90
CA PRO A 189 -12.90 -46.78 -18.92
C PRO A 189 -13.54 -45.81 -19.92
N LYS A 190 -13.76 -44.57 -19.49
CA LYS A 190 -14.15 -43.47 -20.39
C LYS A 190 -12.94 -43.02 -21.21
N LYS A 191 -13.21 -42.47 -22.39
CA LYS A 191 -12.19 -41.94 -23.30
C LYS A 191 -11.54 -40.65 -22.79
N GLN A 192 -12.36 -39.80 -22.17
CA GLN A 192 -11.91 -38.60 -21.48
C GLN A 192 -11.65 -38.93 -20.02
N HIS A 193 -10.47 -38.58 -19.53
CA HIS A 193 -10.11 -38.64 -18.13
C HIS A 193 -9.34 -37.40 -17.68
N ILE A 194 -9.28 -37.20 -16.37
CA ILE A 194 -8.35 -36.24 -15.76
C ILE A 194 -7.04 -36.99 -15.51
N SER A 195 -5.86 -36.44 -15.77
CA SER A 195 -4.59 -37.11 -15.39
C SER A 195 -4.12 -36.73 -13.98
N ARG A 196 -4.43 -35.49 -13.56
CA ARG A 196 -3.99 -34.91 -12.29
C ARG A 196 -4.87 -33.73 -11.88
N VAL A 197 -4.88 -33.44 -10.58
CA VAL A 197 -5.55 -32.30 -9.96
C VAL A 197 -4.50 -31.32 -9.43
N ILE A 198 -4.57 -30.05 -9.81
CA ILE A 198 -3.61 -29.02 -9.38
C ILE A 198 -4.30 -27.98 -8.49
N LEU A 199 -3.76 -27.75 -7.30
CA LEU A 199 -4.22 -26.71 -6.39
C LEU A 199 -3.20 -25.57 -6.30
N PHE A 200 -3.52 -24.44 -6.92
CA PHE A 200 -2.77 -23.21 -6.78
C PHE A 200 -3.20 -22.49 -5.50
N ILE A 201 -2.24 -22.07 -4.69
CA ILE A 201 -2.47 -21.31 -3.46
C ILE A 201 -1.64 -20.03 -3.54
N ASP A 202 -2.33 -18.89 -3.51
CA ASP A 202 -1.73 -17.56 -3.70
C ASP A 202 -1.89 -16.68 -2.47
N ASP A 203 -1.03 -15.68 -2.35
CA ASP A 203 -0.97 -14.70 -1.25
C ASP A 203 -0.76 -15.30 0.16
N LEU A 204 -0.13 -16.48 0.28
CA LEU A 204 0.26 -17.06 1.59
C LEU A 204 1.10 -16.09 2.44
N ASP A 205 1.92 -15.26 1.79
CA ASP A 205 2.75 -14.22 2.41
C ASP A 205 1.98 -12.97 2.86
N ARG A 206 0.66 -12.87 2.59
CA ARG A 206 -0.22 -11.81 3.13
C ARG A 206 -1.00 -12.24 4.36
N LEU A 207 -0.93 -13.51 4.75
CA LEU A 207 -1.47 -13.98 6.03
C LEU A 207 -0.58 -13.50 7.19
N ARG A 208 -1.12 -13.52 8.40
CA ARG A 208 -0.29 -13.45 9.62
C ARG A 208 0.68 -14.66 9.61
N PRO A 209 1.97 -14.50 9.98
CA PRO A 209 2.95 -15.59 9.90
C PRO A 209 2.49 -16.88 10.59
N GLU A 210 1.83 -16.76 11.74
CA GLU A 210 1.25 -17.87 12.51
C GLU A 210 0.20 -18.62 11.67
N THR A 211 -0.76 -17.88 11.12
CA THR A 211 -1.86 -18.40 10.28
C THR A 211 -1.33 -19.02 8.98
N ALA A 212 -0.27 -18.45 8.39
CA ALA A 212 0.40 -19.04 7.22
C ALA A 212 1.00 -20.41 7.56
N PHE A 213 1.68 -20.53 8.70
CA PHE A 213 2.25 -21.80 9.15
C PHE A 213 1.17 -22.82 9.52
N GLU A 214 0.11 -22.40 10.21
CA GLU A 214 -1.02 -23.26 10.58
C GLU A 214 -1.77 -23.80 9.36
N LEU A 215 -1.95 -23.00 8.31
CA LEU A 215 -2.52 -23.46 7.05
C LEU A 215 -1.64 -24.55 6.41
N LEU A 216 -0.32 -24.34 6.34
CA LEU A 216 0.62 -25.34 5.81
C LEU A 216 0.66 -26.62 6.65
N GLU A 217 0.54 -26.53 7.98
CA GLU A 217 0.48 -27.68 8.88
C GLU A 217 -0.84 -28.46 8.72
N ALA A 218 -1.99 -27.78 8.66
CA ALA A 218 -3.29 -28.39 8.43
C ALA A 218 -3.39 -29.05 7.04
N MET A 219 -2.79 -28.43 6.03
CA MET A 219 -2.68 -28.97 4.68
C MET A 219 -1.87 -30.26 4.59
N LYS A 220 -0.89 -30.47 5.47
CA LYS A 220 0.11 -31.55 5.37
C LYS A 220 -0.49 -32.94 5.18
N ASN A 221 -1.65 -33.22 5.79
CA ASN A 221 -2.35 -34.50 5.64
C ASN A 221 -2.90 -34.72 4.21
N PHE A 222 -3.25 -33.63 3.52
CA PHE A 222 -3.83 -33.61 2.17
C PHE A 222 -2.78 -33.39 1.07
N LEU A 223 -1.61 -32.81 1.38
CA LEU A 223 -0.48 -32.69 0.46
C LEU A 223 0.02 -34.05 -0.07
N ASP A 224 -0.30 -35.13 0.63
CA ASP A 224 0.04 -36.52 0.33
C ASP A 224 -1.08 -37.26 -0.46
N CYS A 225 -1.95 -36.54 -1.16
CA CYS A 225 -2.97 -37.15 -2.01
C CYS A 225 -2.41 -37.54 -3.38
N LYS A 226 -2.60 -38.79 -3.81
CA LYS A 226 -2.18 -39.25 -5.14
C LYS A 226 -2.86 -38.43 -6.24
N HIS A 227 -2.18 -38.32 -7.38
CA HIS A 227 -2.61 -37.53 -8.53
C HIS A 227 -2.79 -36.02 -8.27
N CYS A 228 -2.40 -35.51 -7.09
CA CYS A 228 -2.38 -34.08 -6.79
C CYS A 228 -1.00 -33.43 -6.99
N VAL A 229 -1.03 -32.19 -7.46
CA VAL A 229 0.09 -31.25 -7.41
C VAL A 229 -0.36 -29.97 -6.70
N PHE A 230 0.39 -29.53 -5.69
CA PHE A 230 0.13 -28.29 -4.96
C PHE A 230 1.16 -27.25 -5.38
N VAL A 231 0.72 -26.05 -5.76
CA VAL A 231 1.59 -24.96 -6.24
C VAL A 231 1.37 -23.73 -5.36
N LEU A 232 2.34 -23.44 -4.50
CA LEU A 232 2.25 -22.45 -3.43
C LEU A 232 3.04 -21.19 -3.80
N ALA A 233 2.38 -20.05 -4.04
CA ALA A 233 3.06 -18.76 -4.08
C ALA A 233 3.29 -18.27 -2.66
N VAL A 234 4.55 -18.17 -2.24
CA VAL A 234 4.91 -17.92 -0.84
C VAL A 234 6.24 -17.17 -0.71
N ASP A 235 6.34 -16.32 0.31
CA ASP A 235 7.62 -15.79 0.78
C ASP A 235 8.15 -16.72 1.88
N ARG A 236 9.37 -17.23 1.71
CA ARG A 236 10.00 -18.17 2.64
C ARG A 236 10.12 -17.57 4.04
N ASP A 237 10.39 -16.27 4.11
CA ASP A 237 10.75 -15.64 5.37
C ASP A 237 9.50 -15.38 6.23
N VAL A 238 8.31 -15.23 5.61
CA VAL A 238 7.01 -15.25 6.32
C VAL A 238 6.73 -16.62 6.95
N VAL A 239 7.03 -17.72 6.24
CA VAL A 239 6.88 -19.07 6.81
C VAL A 239 7.86 -19.29 7.97
N TYR A 240 9.08 -18.75 7.87
CA TYR A 240 10.07 -18.85 8.95
C TYR A 240 9.64 -18.06 10.20
N GLN A 241 9.07 -16.87 10.03
CA GLN A 241 8.46 -16.10 11.12
C GLN A 241 7.30 -16.88 11.77
N GLY A 242 6.45 -17.56 11.00
CA GLY A 242 5.37 -18.40 11.53
C GLY A 242 5.85 -19.54 12.42
N ILE A 243 6.97 -20.18 12.02
CA ILE A 243 7.64 -21.22 12.82
C ILE A 243 8.20 -20.62 14.13
N GLU A 244 8.79 -19.43 14.07
CA GLU A 244 9.32 -18.71 15.24
C GLU A 244 8.21 -18.37 16.24
N SER A 245 7.10 -17.80 15.77
CA SER A 245 5.96 -17.45 16.65
C SER A 245 5.34 -18.66 17.33
N LYS A 246 5.22 -19.80 16.64
CA LYS A 246 4.55 -21.00 17.19
C LYS A 246 5.42 -21.81 18.17
N TYR A 247 6.73 -21.89 17.93
CA TYR A 247 7.64 -22.72 18.73
C TYR A 247 8.70 -21.92 19.53
N GLY A 248 8.68 -20.59 19.41
CA GLY A 248 9.60 -19.66 20.06
C GLY A 248 10.97 -19.52 19.38
N ASN A 249 11.68 -18.46 19.76
CA ASN A 249 13.01 -18.08 19.24
C ASN A 249 14.11 -19.14 19.48
N SER A 250 13.83 -20.19 20.24
CA SER A 250 14.75 -21.32 20.52
C SER A 250 14.88 -22.31 19.36
N ILE A 251 14.08 -22.18 18.28
CA ILE A 251 14.25 -23.01 17.08
C ILE A 251 15.46 -22.53 16.25
N SER A 252 16.45 -23.41 16.11
CA SER A 252 17.60 -23.19 15.23
C SER A 252 17.19 -23.02 13.76
N PRO A 253 17.88 -22.18 12.95
CA PRO A 253 17.57 -22.00 11.53
C PRO A 253 17.50 -23.32 10.73
N PHE A 254 18.35 -24.29 11.07
CA PHE A 254 18.34 -25.63 10.51
C PHE A 254 17.00 -26.36 10.69
N LYS A 255 16.37 -26.25 11.87
CA LYS A 255 15.04 -26.83 12.11
C LYS A 255 13.94 -26.12 11.30
N LYS A 256 14.00 -24.79 11.14
CA LYS A 256 13.03 -24.04 10.31
C LYS A 256 13.08 -24.51 8.86
N ARG A 257 14.29 -24.66 8.33
CA ARG A 257 14.53 -25.26 7.01
C ARG A 257 14.00 -26.70 6.94
N GLN A 258 14.27 -27.56 7.93
CA GLN A 258 13.72 -28.92 7.95
C GLN A 258 12.19 -28.99 7.97
N PHE A 259 11.49 -27.99 8.54
CA PHE A 259 10.02 -27.92 8.44
C PHE A 259 9.58 -27.54 7.03
N PHE A 260 10.22 -26.54 6.43
CA PHE A 260 9.95 -26.10 5.07
C PHE A 260 10.19 -27.22 4.04
N ASP A 261 11.37 -27.85 4.08
CA ASP A 261 11.79 -28.95 3.21
C ASP A 261 10.96 -30.24 3.39
N LYS A 262 10.15 -30.35 4.46
CA LYS A 262 9.20 -31.46 4.69
C LYS A 262 7.81 -31.22 4.10
N ILE A 263 7.45 -29.97 3.82
CA ILE A 263 6.15 -29.57 3.29
C ILE A 263 6.30 -29.30 1.78
N ILE A 264 7.39 -28.66 1.39
CA ILE A 264 7.68 -28.25 0.02
C ILE A 264 8.77 -29.16 -0.54
N GLN A 265 8.39 -29.94 -1.56
CA GLN A 265 9.28 -30.89 -2.23
C GLN A 265 10.14 -30.20 -3.30
N LEU A 266 9.56 -29.22 -4.02
CA LEU A 266 10.26 -28.43 -5.04
C LEU A 266 10.19 -26.93 -4.74
N PRO A 267 11.20 -26.35 -4.07
CA PRO A 267 11.35 -24.91 -3.95
C PRO A 267 11.91 -24.29 -5.24
N PHE A 268 11.16 -23.39 -5.87
CA PHE A 268 11.58 -22.62 -7.04
C PHE A 268 11.57 -21.12 -6.72
N ASN A 269 12.74 -20.47 -6.75
CA ASN A 269 12.83 -19.02 -6.61
C ASN A 269 12.68 -18.36 -7.99
N LEU A 270 11.77 -17.39 -8.11
CA LEU A 270 11.61 -16.60 -9.32
C LEU A 270 12.94 -15.93 -9.69
N PRO A 271 13.47 -16.15 -10.91
CA PRO A 271 14.76 -15.60 -11.31
C PRO A 271 14.59 -14.13 -11.74
N THR A 272 14.34 -13.23 -10.78
CA THR A 272 14.16 -11.79 -11.04
C THR A 272 15.33 -11.18 -11.79
N GLU A 273 16.54 -11.71 -11.60
CA GLU A 273 17.77 -11.29 -12.30
C GLU A 273 17.79 -11.64 -13.79
N GLN A 274 16.86 -12.49 -14.26
CA GLN A 274 16.70 -12.84 -15.67
C GLN A 274 15.53 -12.11 -16.33
N TYR A 275 14.83 -11.23 -15.59
CA TYR A 275 13.71 -10.46 -16.14
C TYR A 275 14.20 -9.45 -17.18
N ASN A 276 13.50 -9.37 -18.31
CA ASN A 276 13.77 -8.37 -19.35
C ASN A 276 13.20 -7.00 -18.94
N VAL A 277 13.83 -6.38 -17.94
CA VAL A 277 13.46 -5.04 -17.44
C VAL A 277 13.46 -3.98 -18.54
N PRO A 278 14.40 -3.93 -19.52
CA PRO A 278 14.31 -2.99 -20.63
C PRO A 278 13.04 -3.13 -21.46
N HIS A 279 12.65 -4.36 -21.82
CA HIS A 279 11.40 -4.60 -22.54
C HIS A 279 10.17 -4.26 -21.68
N TYR A 280 10.22 -4.54 -20.38
CA TYR A 280 9.16 -4.19 -19.44
C TYR A 280 8.93 -2.69 -19.35
N VAL A 281 9.99 -1.92 -19.07
CA VAL A 281 9.96 -0.46 -18.97
C VAL A 281 9.48 0.15 -20.28
N LYS A 282 10.01 -0.30 -21.43
CA LYS A 282 9.54 0.11 -22.76
C LYS A 282 8.06 -0.16 -22.99
N THR A 283 7.57 -1.32 -22.56
CA THR A 283 6.15 -1.72 -22.69
C THR A 283 5.23 -0.85 -21.82
N LEU A 284 5.68 -0.42 -20.64
CA LEU A 284 4.95 0.53 -19.80
C LEU A 284 4.98 1.95 -20.39
N LEU A 285 6.15 2.46 -20.81
CA LEU A 285 6.29 3.79 -21.40
C LEU A 285 5.45 3.97 -22.68
N ASN A 286 5.39 2.93 -23.54
CA ASN A 286 4.54 2.91 -24.73
C ASN A 286 3.03 3.09 -24.44
N GLN A 287 2.57 2.90 -23.21
CA GLN A 287 1.17 3.12 -22.81
C GLN A 287 0.91 4.57 -22.33
N LYS A 288 1.96 5.38 -22.15
CA LYS A 288 1.88 6.73 -21.54
C LYS A 288 2.40 7.83 -22.46
N LEU A 289 3.47 7.54 -23.20
CA LEU A 289 4.19 8.43 -24.08
C LEU A 289 3.87 8.15 -25.57
N PRO A 290 4.03 9.16 -26.45
CA PRO A 290 4.10 8.94 -27.89
C PRO A 290 5.19 7.93 -28.24
N LYS A 291 4.94 7.09 -29.25
CA LYS A 291 5.85 6.00 -29.61
C LYS A 291 7.26 6.51 -29.99
N SER A 292 7.35 7.66 -30.66
CA SER A 292 8.63 8.30 -31.01
C SER A 292 9.49 8.65 -29.79
N GLU A 293 8.88 9.17 -28.72
CA GLU A 293 9.58 9.49 -27.47
C GLU A 293 9.94 8.21 -26.70
N SER A 294 9.00 7.28 -26.57
CA SER A 294 9.23 6.01 -25.90
C SER A 294 10.34 5.19 -26.56
N ASP A 295 10.36 5.11 -27.89
CA ASP A 295 11.46 4.44 -28.61
C ASP A 295 12.81 5.14 -28.38
N SER A 296 12.85 6.48 -28.36
CA SER A 296 14.07 7.27 -28.14
C SER A 296 14.67 7.14 -26.74
N TYR A 297 13.86 7.08 -25.68
CA TYR A 297 14.36 7.07 -24.30
C TYR A 297 14.24 5.71 -23.59
N SER A 298 13.61 4.69 -24.20
CA SER A 298 13.36 3.40 -23.52
C SER A 298 14.59 2.74 -22.88
N GLU A 299 15.76 2.81 -23.54
CA GLU A 299 17.02 2.30 -22.98
C GLU A 299 17.51 3.14 -21.79
N SER A 300 17.39 4.47 -21.86
CA SER A 300 17.71 5.39 -20.76
C SER A 300 16.89 5.07 -19.51
N TYR A 301 15.55 5.01 -19.63
CA TYR A 301 14.69 4.66 -18.49
C TYR A 301 15.01 3.26 -17.93
N ALA A 302 15.34 2.29 -18.80
CA ALA A 302 15.73 0.95 -18.38
C ALA A 302 17.05 0.90 -17.60
N ASN A 303 18.07 1.63 -18.07
CA ASN A 303 19.39 1.71 -17.44
C ASN A 303 19.33 2.38 -16.06
N LEU A 304 18.50 3.43 -15.93
CA LEU A 304 18.21 4.07 -14.64
C LEU A 304 17.53 3.09 -13.67
N VAL A 305 16.49 2.37 -14.12
CA VAL A 305 15.82 1.35 -13.28
C VAL A 305 16.82 0.28 -12.81
N ALA A 306 17.56 -0.32 -13.74
CA ALA A 306 18.48 -1.43 -13.44
C ALA A 306 19.60 -1.02 -12.47
N THR A 307 20.09 0.22 -12.56
CA THR A 307 21.24 0.66 -11.75
C THR A 307 20.84 1.37 -10.46
N ILE A 308 19.80 2.21 -10.48
CA ILE A 308 19.40 3.01 -9.31
C ILE A 308 18.59 2.19 -8.32
N LEU A 309 17.58 1.43 -8.78
CA LEU A 309 16.79 0.58 -7.88
C LEU A 309 17.53 -0.70 -7.47
N GLY A 310 18.55 -1.10 -8.23
CA GLY A 310 19.33 -2.33 -8.00
C GLY A 310 18.49 -3.62 -7.91
N SER A 311 17.23 -3.57 -8.32
CA SER A 311 16.24 -4.61 -8.11
C SER A 311 15.25 -4.65 -9.26
N ASN A 312 15.10 -5.84 -9.85
CA ASN A 312 14.24 -6.06 -11.02
C ASN A 312 12.76 -6.23 -10.62
N ASN A 313 12.30 -5.51 -9.59
CA ASN A 313 10.99 -5.68 -8.97
C ASN A 313 9.89 -4.96 -9.80
N PRO A 314 8.99 -5.69 -10.49
CA PRO A 314 8.01 -5.07 -11.39
C PRO A 314 7.03 -4.13 -10.69
N ARG A 315 6.68 -4.41 -9.42
CA ARG A 315 5.80 -3.57 -8.60
C ARG A 315 6.47 -2.25 -8.25
N THR A 316 7.76 -2.25 -7.92
CA THR A 316 8.52 -1.02 -7.68
C THR A 316 8.57 -0.15 -8.93
N ILE A 317 8.86 -0.73 -10.09
CA ILE A 317 8.90 -0.03 -11.38
C ILE A 317 7.54 0.64 -11.68
N LYS A 318 6.43 -0.11 -11.54
CA LYS A 318 5.07 0.43 -11.68
C LYS A 318 4.79 1.57 -10.67
N ARG A 319 5.23 1.45 -9.42
CA ARG A 319 5.04 2.49 -8.39
C ARG A 319 5.76 3.79 -8.76
N VAL A 320 7.03 3.73 -9.14
CA VAL A 320 7.79 4.92 -9.56
C VAL A 320 7.17 5.55 -10.80
N LEU A 321 6.78 4.75 -11.80
CA LEU A 321 6.08 5.25 -12.98
C LEU A 321 4.69 5.84 -12.67
N ASN A 322 3.97 5.34 -11.66
CA ASN A 322 2.71 5.93 -11.21
C ASN A 322 2.90 7.30 -10.56
N VAL A 323 3.95 7.46 -9.75
CA VAL A 323 4.30 8.76 -9.17
C VAL A 323 4.74 9.72 -10.28
N TRP A 324 5.55 9.27 -11.23
CA TRP A 324 5.96 10.05 -12.40
C TRP A 324 4.78 10.48 -13.30
N ASP A 325 3.81 9.60 -13.55
CA ASP A 325 2.56 9.91 -14.30
C ASP A 325 1.69 10.91 -13.52
N LEU A 326 1.61 10.79 -12.19
CA LEU A 326 0.90 11.73 -11.32
C LEU A 326 1.57 13.11 -11.26
N TYR A 327 2.90 13.19 -11.18
CA TYR A 327 3.61 14.47 -11.08
C TYR A 327 3.46 15.31 -12.35
N GLN A 328 3.43 14.68 -13.52
CA GLN A 328 3.08 15.36 -14.79
C GLN A 328 1.65 15.95 -14.80
N LEU A 329 0.73 15.43 -13.97
CA LEU A 329 -0.63 15.97 -13.82
C LEU A 329 -0.75 17.06 -12.74
N ILE A 330 0.02 16.97 -11.66
CA ILE A 330 0.01 17.97 -10.58
C ILE A 330 0.74 19.24 -11.01
N TYR A 331 1.77 19.11 -11.86
CA TYR A 331 2.68 20.18 -12.22
C TYR A 331 2.65 20.57 -13.72
N PRO A 332 1.47 20.77 -14.36
CA PRO A 332 1.36 21.04 -15.79
C PRO A 332 1.95 22.41 -16.21
N GLN A 333 2.20 23.31 -15.27
CA GLN A 333 2.93 24.56 -15.49
C GLN A 333 4.41 24.34 -15.79
N TYR A 334 4.97 23.20 -15.38
CA TYR A 334 6.27 22.73 -15.83
C TYR A 334 6.00 21.84 -17.05
N VAL A 335 6.29 22.35 -18.24
CA VAL A 335 6.16 21.57 -19.48
C VAL A 335 7.29 20.54 -19.52
N LEU A 336 7.09 19.41 -18.85
CA LEU A 336 8.04 18.32 -18.85
C LEU A 336 7.96 17.63 -20.22
N ASP A 337 8.99 17.77 -21.04
CA ASP A 337 9.23 16.98 -22.24
C ASP A 337 10.64 16.34 -22.19
N GLY A 338 10.99 15.56 -23.23
CA GLY A 338 12.28 14.87 -23.40
C GLY A 338 13.06 14.57 -22.10
N ASP A 339 14.11 15.36 -21.89
CA ASP A 339 15.04 15.24 -20.77
C ASP A 339 14.40 15.57 -19.41
N ASP A 340 13.49 16.54 -19.30
CA ASP A 340 12.85 16.90 -18.02
C ASP A 340 12.05 15.73 -17.43
N ARG A 341 11.43 14.91 -18.29
CA ARG A 341 10.75 13.68 -17.83
C ARG A 341 11.75 12.61 -17.38
N LEU A 342 12.93 12.56 -17.99
CA LEU A 342 14.02 11.67 -17.60
C LEU A 342 14.66 12.13 -16.28
N PHE A 343 14.85 13.43 -16.08
CA PHE A 343 15.31 14.05 -14.83
C PHE A 343 14.33 13.73 -13.69
N LEU A 344 13.03 13.94 -13.90
CA LEU A 344 11.97 13.57 -12.94
C LEU A 344 12.03 12.08 -12.59
N PHE A 345 12.14 11.22 -13.60
CA PHE A 345 12.18 9.78 -13.39
C PHE A 345 13.42 9.34 -12.61
N ALA A 346 14.60 9.82 -12.97
CA ALA A 346 15.85 9.55 -12.25
C ALA A 346 15.78 10.03 -10.79
N THR A 347 15.26 11.24 -10.57
CA THR A 347 15.09 11.83 -9.23
C THR A 347 14.14 11.00 -8.36
N LEU A 348 13.02 10.53 -8.92
CA LEU A 348 12.07 9.65 -8.23
C LEU A 348 12.67 8.26 -7.93
N LEU A 349 13.49 7.70 -8.82
CA LEU A 349 14.20 6.44 -8.56
C LEU A 349 15.21 6.59 -7.41
N LEU A 350 15.97 7.68 -7.38
CA LEU A 350 16.93 7.98 -6.30
C LEU A 350 16.21 8.14 -4.96
N LYS A 351 15.15 8.96 -4.93
CA LYS A 351 14.32 9.14 -3.73
C LYS A 351 13.73 7.82 -3.23
N TYR A 352 13.15 7.00 -4.12
CA TYR A 352 12.62 5.69 -3.73
C TYR A 352 13.70 4.74 -3.19
N ARG A 353 14.89 4.73 -3.82
CA ARG A 353 16.04 3.94 -3.35
C ARG A 353 16.49 4.35 -1.96
N ASP A 354 16.59 5.65 -1.68
CA ASP A 354 17.04 6.16 -0.39
C ASP A 354 15.95 6.01 0.70
N GLU A 355 14.65 6.09 0.35
CA GLU A 355 13.52 5.78 1.25
C GLU A 355 13.38 4.28 1.56
N ALA A 356 13.88 3.40 0.70
CA ALA A 356 13.82 1.94 0.90
C ALA A 356 14.90 1.39 1.85
N LYS A 357 15.90 2.21 2.22
CA LYS A 357 16.97 1.84 3.16
C LYS A 357 16.44 1.79 4.59
N GLY A 358 16.92 0.82 5.37
CA GLY A 358 16.55 0.69 6.78
C GLY A 358 17.18 1.79 7.66
N PRO A 359 16.64 2.08 8.85
CA PRO A 359 17.18 3.11 9.75
C PRO A 359 18.61 2.83 10.24
N ASP A 360 19.10 1.61 10.06
CA ASP A 360 20.47 1.18 10.43
C ASP A 360 21.49 1.32 9.28
N GLU A 361 21.06 1.53 8.03
CA GLU A 361 21.95 1.79 6.89
C GLU A 361 22.36 3.28 6.86
N LYS A 362 23.39 3.62 7.63
CA LYS A 362 23.86 5.00 7.81
C LYS A 362 24.48 5.66 6.58
N ASP A 363 24.83 4.91 5.55
CA ASP A 363 25.66 5.42 4.46
C ASP A 363 24.83 5.87 3.24
N ARG A 364 24.86 7.19 3.04
CA ARG A 364 24.55 7.96 1.83
C ARG A 364 23.07 8.10 1.45
N ASN A 365 22.61 9.34 1.32
CA ASN A 365 21.27 9.67 0.81
C ASN A 365 21.45 10.46 -0.50
N THR A 366 21.61 9.72 -1.60
CA THR A 366 22.09 10.27 -2.87
C THR A 366 21.16 11.36 -3.41
N TYR A 367 19.84 11.22 -3.21
CA TYR A 367 18.86 12.23 -3.57
C TYR A 367 19.01 13.53 -2.75
N ASN A 368 19.14 13.43 -1.41
CA ASN A 368 19.32 14.60 -0.57
C ASN A 368 20.66 15.30 -0.84
N ASP A 369 21.73 14.53 -1.04
CA ASP A 369 23.07 15.05 -1.32
C ASP A 369 23.06 15.84 -2.65
N LEU A 370 22.49 15.28 -3.72
CA LEU A 370 22.30 15.98 -5.00
C LEU A 370 21.42 17.23 -4.84
N SER A 371 20.32 17.13 -4.10
CA SER A 371 19.39 18.25 -3.88
C SER A 371 20.00 19.38 -3.04
N ALA A 372 20.92 19.07 -2.14
CA ALA A 372 21.63 20.06 -1.34
C ALA A 372 22.60 20.87 -2.21
N HIS A 373 23.50 20.20 -2.93
CA HIS A 373 24.47 20.88 -3.79
C HIS A 373 23.80 21.65 -4.93
N ALA A 374 22.71 21.13 -5.52
CA ALA A 374 21.97 21.84 -6.56
C ALA A 374 21.39 23.20 -6.08
N ARG A 375 21.03 23.32 -4.79
CA ARG A 375 20.56 24.59 -4.18
C ARG A 375 21.68 25.60 -3.97
N GLU A 376 22.92 25.13 -3.87
CA GLU A 376 24.11 25.98 -3.77
C GLU A 376 24.59 26.46 -5.16
N GLY A 377 24.30 25.67 -6.21
CA GLY A 377 24.42 26.07 -7.61
C GLY A 377 25.05 24.98 -8.50
N THR A 378 25.26 25.30 -9.78
CA THR A 378 25.82 24.36 -10.76
C THR A 378 27.23 23.91 -10.39
N ASP A 379 28.12 24.83 -10.01
CA ASP A 379 29.50 24.51 -9.66
C ASP A 379 29.59 23.59 -8.41
N PRO A 380 28.91 23.86 -7.27
CA PRO A 380 28.82 22.91 -6.15
C PRO A 380 28.28 21.54 -6.53
N LEU A 381 27.25 21.46 -7.38
CA LEU A 381 26.72 20.18 -7.86
C LEU A 381 27.77 19.43 -8.69
N LYS A 382 28.47 20.14 -9.58
CA LYS A 382 29.52 19.60 -10.46
C LYS A 382 30.71 19.04 -9.67
N ASP A 383 31.14 19.76 -8.64
CA ASP A 383 32.22 19.29 -7.75
C ASP A 383 31.83 18.02 -7.01
N TYR A 384 30.62 17.95 -6.45
CA TYR A 384 30.08 16.73 -5.83
C TYR A 384 29.98 15.56 -6.83
N LEU A 385 29.46 15.81 -8.05
CA LEU A 385 29.38 14.78 -9.10
C LEU A 385 30.77 14.23 -9.46
N ASN A 386 31.80 15.08 -9.53
CA ASN A 386 33.18 14.67 -9.79
C ASN A 386 33.78 13.87 -8.62
N GLU A 387 33.59 14.30 -7.37
CA GLU A 387 34.06 13.57 -6.19
C GLU A 387 33.47 12.14 -6.15
N GLU A 388 32.21 11.99 -6.56
CA GLU A 388 31.51 10.71 -6.56
C GLU A 388 31.86 9.81 -7.75
N LEU A 389 32.22 10.40 -8.89
CA LEU A 389 32.85 9.68 -10.00
C LEU A 389 34.24 9.15 -9.61
N ASP A 390 35.04 9.92 -8.88
CA ASP A 390 36.36 9.49 -8.38
C ASP A 390 36.24 8.34 -7.34
N LYS A 391 35.19 8.38 -6.51
CA LYS A 391 34.78 7.26 -5.63
C LYS A 391 34.20 6.05 -6.40
N LYS A 392 34.01 6.18 -7.72
CA LYS A 392 33.41 5.16 -8.62
C LYS A 392 31.96 4.80 -8.25
N ASP A 393 31.17 5.78 -7.83
CA ASP A 393 29.75 5.55 -7.59
C ASP A 393 29.01 5.27 -8.91
N ARG A 394 28.59 4.02 -9.08
CA ARG A 394 27.90 3.52 -10.27
C ARG A 394 26.55 4.20 -10.51
N VAL A 395 25.88 4.69 -9.46
CA VAL A 395 24.58 5.35 -9.56
C VAL A 395 24.75 6.78 -10.07
N ILE A 396 25.74 7.52 -9.57
CA ILE A 396 26.11 8.84 -10.10
C ILE A 396 26.63 8.74 -11.54
N ASP A 397 27.53 7.78 -11.83
CA ASP A 397 28.01 7.54 -13.20
C ASP A 397 26.87 7.23 -14.18
N THR A 398 25.93 6.36 -13.78
CA THR A 398 24.77 6.04 -14.63
C THR A 398 23.82 7.22 -14.79
N LEU A 399 23.59 8.01 -13.73
CA LEU A 399 22.80 9.23 -13.81
C LEU A 399 23.41 10.20 -14.84
N ILE A 400 24.69 10.50 -14.71
CA ILE A 400 25.43 11.41 -15.60
C ILE A 400 25.38 10.94 -17.06
N ASN A 401 25.69 9.66 -17.30
CA ASN A 401 25.77 9.10 -18.65
C ASN A 401 24.39 8.96 -19.31
N VAL A 402 23.37 8.53 -18.56
CA VAL A 402 22.02 8.32 -19.12
C VAL A 402 21.28 9.63 -19.36
N VAL A 403 21.52 10.64 -18.52
CA VAL A 403 20.97 11.99 -18.69
C VAL A 403 21.75 12.78 -19.76
N GLY A 404 22.92 12.31 -20.18
CA GLY A 404 23.75 12.99 -21.19
C GLY A 404 24.48 14.22 -20.66
N MET A 405 24.61 14.36 -19.33
CA MET A 405 25.31 15.48 -18.69
C MET A 405 26.82 15.50 -18.99
N ARG A 406 27.40 14.39 -19.46
CA ARG A 406 28.84 14.27 -19.74
C ARG A 406 29.09 13.53 -21.05
N ALA A 407 30.02 14.05 -21.85
CA ALA A 407 30.46 13.45 -23.10
C ALA A 407 31.53 12.36 -22.87
N ALA A 408 31.79 11.55 -23.89
CA ALA A 408 32.73 10.42 -23.84
C ALA A 408 34.21 10.83 -23.62
N ASP A 409 34.55 12.11 -23.81
CA ASP A 409 35.87 12.69 -23.49
C ASP A 409 35.98 13.17 -22.03
N GLY A 410 34.90 13.06 -21.25
CA GLY A 410 34.84 13.47 -19.85
C GLY A 410 34.44 14.94 -19.63
N THR A 411 34.12 15.70 -20.68
CA THR A 411 33.60 17.07 -20.57
C THR A 411 32.11 17.09 -20.20
N TYR A 412 31.67 18.10 -19.44
CA TYR A 412 30.25 18.27 -19.11
C TYR A 412 29.52 19.03 -20.22
N ASN A 413 28.27 18.67 -20.47
CA ASN A 413 27.34 19.51 -21.19
C ASN A 413 26.76 20.53 -20.19
N GLU A 414 27.37 21.71 -20.15
CA GLU A 414 27.01 22.77 -19.18
C GLU A 414 25.52 23.16 -19.29
N GLU A 415 24.94 23.21 -20.49
CA GLU A 415 23.51 23.54 -20.70
C GLU A 415 22.58 22.50 -20.03
N LEU A 416 22.89 21.20 -20.17
CA LEU A 416 22.12 20.15 -19.49
C LEU A 416 22.40 20.10 -17.98
N LEU A 417 23.61 20.44 -17.55
CA LEU A 417 23.98 20.46 -16.13
C LEU A 417 23.30 21.62 -15.40
N ASP A 418 23.27 22.83 -15.97
CA ASP A 418 22.50 23.97 -15.48
C ASP A 418 21.00 23.60 -15.42
N LYS A 419 20.44 23.06 -16.52
CA LYS A 419 19.03 22.63 -16.57
C LYS A 419 18.69 21.58 -15.51
N PHE A 420 19.58 20.62 -15.25
CA PHE A 420 19.40 19.60 -14.22
C PHE A 420 19.53 20.19 -12.80
N THR A 421 20.42 21.17 -12.61
CA THR A 421 20.59 21.92 -11.35
C THR A 421 19.31 22.69 -11.00
N ASP A 422 18.78 23.47 -11.95
CA ASP A 422 17.54 24.23 -11.82
C ASP A 422 16.34 23.30 -11.55
N PHE A 423 16.29 22.15 -12.24
CA PHE A 423 15.27 21.13 -12.04
C PHE A 423 15.33 20.55 -10.61
N LEU A 424 16.50 20.11 -10.15
CA LEU A 424 16.68 19.56 -8.80
C LEU A 424 16.32 20.58 -7.72
N SER A 425 16.80 21.81 -7.85
CA SER A 425 16.46 22.91 -6.94
C SER A 425 14.95 23.13 -6.85
N SER A 426 14.29 23.29 -8.01
CA SER A 426 12.84 23.49 -8.10
C SER A 426 12.03 22.33 -7.54
N ILE A 427 12.40 21.09 -7.87
CA ILE A 427 11.63 19.91 -7.47
C ILE A 427 11.93 19.47 -6.03
N SER A 428 13.09 19.83 -5.47
CA SER A 428 13.38 19.60 -4.05
C SER A 428 12.41 20.37 -3.14
N ALA A 429 11.95 21.56 -3.57
CA ALA A 429 10.91 22.32 -2.87
C ALA A 429 9.55 21.62 -2.94
N ILE A 430 9.23 20.94 -4.05
CA ILE A 430 8.02 20.12 -4.22
C ILE A 430 8.07 18.85 -3.36
N PHE A 431 9.21 18.18 -3.29
CA PHE A 431 9.38 16.90 -2.59
C PHE A 431 9.61 17.03 -1.07
N SER A 432 9.73 18.25 -0.55
CA SER A 432 9.96 18.50 0.88
C SER A 432 8.69 18.24 1.71
N PRO A 433 8.78 17.68 2.93
CA PRO A 433 7.60 17.44 3.78
C PRO A 433 6.82 18.71 4.15
N GLU A 434 7.46 19.87 4.06
CA GLU A 434 6.89 21.19 4.32
C GLU A 434 6.11 21.77 3.13
N ALA A 435 6.13 21.11 1.96
CA ALA A 435 5.49 21.56 0.71
C ALA A 435 3.94 21.46 0.71
N THR A 436 3.31 21.23 1.86
CA THR A 436 1.85 21.19 2.03
C THR A 436 1.19 22.59 2.06
N THR A 437 1.76 23.56 1.33
CA THR A 437 1.15 24.86 1.03
C THR A 437 0.96 25.01 -0.47
N PRO A 438 -0.22 24.68 -1.02
CA PRO A 438 -0.51 24.86 -2.43
C PRO A 438 -0.51 26.36 -2.82
N LEU A 439 0.14 26.69 -3.92
CA LEU A 439 0.00 27.99 -4.56
C LEU A 439 -1.41 28.16 -5.14
N SER A 440 -2.16 29.09 -4.56
CA SER A 440 -3.39 29.75 -5.00
C SER A 440 -4.18 29.15 -6.19
N ASN A 441 -5.43 28.73 -5.93
CA ASN A 441 -6.61 29.53 -6.33
C ASN A 441 -7.94 28.93 -5.83
N GLN A 442 -8.74 29.74 -5.10
CA GLN A 442 -10.18 29.60 -4.81
C GLN A 442 -10.62 28.31 -4.06
N GLU A 443 -11.22 28.31 -2.86
CA GLU A 443 -11.80 29.32 -1.96
C GLU A 443 -11.21 29.19 -0.53
N PRO A 444 -11.40 30.17 0.41
CA PRO A 444 -10.79 30.10 1.73
C PRO A 444 -11.47 29.07 2.67
N GLU A 445 -10.87 27.89 2.80
CA GLU A 445 -11.20 26.91 3.86
C GLU A 445 -10.85 27.49 5.26
N PRO A 446 -11.75 27.40 6.27
CA PRO A 446 -11.62 28.09 7.56
C PRO A 446 -10.54 27.52 8.52
N GLY A 447 -9.59 26.72 8.02
CA GLY A 447 -8.53 26.06 8.79
C GLY A 447 -7.17 26.76 8.78
N GLY A 448 -6.88 27.63 7.80
CA GLY A 448 -5.55 28.23 7.62
C GLY A 448 -5.10 29.07 8.83
N VAL A 449 -5.93 30.03 9.25
CA VAL A 449 -5.67 30.89 10.41
C VAL A 449 -5.56 30.06 11.70
N LEU A 450 -6.38 29.01 11.86
CA LEU A 450 -6.36 28.10 13.01
C LEU A 450 -5.05 27.31 13.11
N ASN A 451 -4.43 26.94 11.99
CA ASN A 451 -3.17 26.19 11.99
C ASN A 451 -1.95 27.07 12.28
N GLU A 452 -1.89 28.30 11.77
CA GLU A 452 -0.91 29.31 12.21
C GLU A 452 -1.09 29.62 13.71
N LEU A 453 -2.33 29.77 14.19
CA LEU A 453 -2.62 29.92 15.62
C LEU A 453 -2.07 28.74 16.45
N ARG A 454 -2.35 27.51 16.03
CA ARG A 454 -1.87 26.28 16.69
C ARG A 454 -0.35 26.20 16.76
N LYS A 455 0.36 26.73 15.76
CA LYS A 455 1.83 26.80 15.74
C LYS A 455 2.32 27.81 16.79
N HIS A 456 1.85 29.05 16.70
CA HIS A 456 2.22 30.14 17.61
C HIS A 456 1.83 29.87 19.09
N LEU A 457 0.73 29.14 19.34
CA LEU A 457 0.27 28.79 20.68
C LEU A 457 1.04 27.62 21.30
N ARG A 458 1.55 26.67 20.50
CA ARG A 458 2.44 25.59 20.98
C ARG A 458 3.79 26.15 21.47
N GLU A 459 4.30 27.17 20.78
CA GLU A 459 5.52 27.91 21.17
C GLU A 459 5.34 28.70 22.50
N LYS A 460 4.11 28.81 23.01
CA LYS A 460 3.75 29.49 24.27
C LYS A 460 3.15 28.53 25.34
N ASP A 461 3.26 27.21 25.13
CA ASP A 461 2.83 26.14 26.06
C ASP A 461 1.34 26.19 26.47
N LEU A 462 0.48 26.68 25.56
CA LEU A 462 -0.98 26.74 25.73
C LEU A 462 -1.67 25.54 25.06
N LYS A 463 -2.75 25.02 25.66
CA LYS A 463 -3.54 23.91 25.12
C LYS A 463 -4.90 24.35 24.58
N GLU A 464 -5.26 23.83 23.41
CA GLU A 464 -6.56 23.97 22.75
C GLU A 464 -7.56 22.94 23.32
N GLU A 465 -8.70 23.41 23.85
CA GLU A 465 -9.84 22.57 24.22
C GLU A 465 -11.04 22.90 23.31
N HIS A 466 -11.59 21.85 22.67
CA HIS A 466 -12.68 21.99 21.71
C HIS A 466 -14.03 21.87 22.42
N MET A 467 -14.84 22.93 22.40
CA MET A 467 -16.20 22.91 22.97
C MET A 467 -17.20 22.29 21.99
N SER A 468 -18.31 21.74 22.52
CA SER A 468 -19.30 20.93 21.78
C SER A 468 -20.13 21.68 20.73
N SER A 469 -19.94 22.99 20.57
CA SER A 469 -20.44 23.79 19.44
C SER A 469 -19.32 24.04 18.44
N LYS A 470 -19.49 23.58 17.18
CA LYS A 470 -18.46 23.44 16.12
C LYS A 470 -17.56 24.65 15.79
N GLU A 471 -17.83 25.84 16.34
CA GLU A 471 -17.08 27.08 16.09
C GLU A 471 -16.48 27.72 17.36
N ARG A 472 -16.49 27.04 18.52
CA ARG A 472 -16.02 27.62 19.79
C ARG A 472 -14.81 26.85 20.34
N TYR A 473 -13.68 27.54 20.39
CA TYR A 473 -12.38 27.05 20.87
C TYR A 473 -12.00 27.83 22.13
N ASP A 474 -11.52 27.14 23.15
CA ASP A 474 -11.01 27.74 24.38
C ASP A 474 -9.53 27.34 24.54
N PHE A 475 -8.69 28.26 25.01
CA PHE A 475 -7.23 28.05 25.08
C PHE A 475 -6.74 28.25 26.51
N ARG A 476 -6.15 27.21 27.11
CA ARG A 476 -5.79 27.17 28.52
C ARG A 476 -4.28 27.11 28.76
N SER A 477 -3.84 27.95 29.69
CA SER A 477 -2.52 27.87 30.34
C SER A 477 -2.50 26.75 31.39
N ARG A 478 -1.31 26.29 31.75
CA ARG A 478 -1.09 25.30 32.82
C ARG A 478 -1.07 25.90 34.24
N GLU A 479 -1.21 27.22 34.40
CA GLU A 479 -1.23 27.94 35.68
C GLU A 479 -2.51 28.85 35.75
N SER A 480 -3.15 29.12 36.92
CA SER A 480 -4.59 29.57 37.02
C SER A 480 -5.04 30.84 37.88
N SER A 481 -5.12 32.09 37.31
CA SER A 481 -5.87 33.37 37.64
C SER A 481 -5.54 34.63 36.72
N LEU A 482 -6.38 35.04 35.75
CA LEU A 482 -6.36 36.33 34.98
C LEU A 482 -7.82 36.77 34.73
N VAL A 483 -8.07 37.73 33.84
CA VAL A 483 -9.34 37.87 33.10
C VAL A 483 -9.11 37.90 31.58
N LEU A 484 -9.81 37.05 30.82
CA LEU A 484 -9.91 37.05 29.35
C LEU A 484 -11.23 37.70 28.94
N CYS A 485 -11.21 38.65 28.01
CA CYS A 485 -12.40 39.23 27.39
C CYS A 485 -12.32 39.14 25.87
N SER A 486 -13.31 38.50 25.24
CA SER A 486 -13.42 38.41 23.77
C SER A 486 -14.50 39.35 23.26
N LEU A 487 -14.12 40.23 22.34
CA LEU A 487 -15.02 41.10 21.60
C LEU A 487 -15.17 40.56 20.17
N ARG A 488 -16.42 40.33 19.74
CA ARG A 488 -16.76 39.85 18.39
C ARG A 488 -17.58 40.88 17.66
N ASP A 489 -17.12 41.36 16.52
CA ASP A 489 -17.96 42.11 15.59
C ASP A 489 -18.90 41.18 14.81
N LYS A 490 -20.16 41.60 14.68
CA LYS A 490 -21.21 40.86 13.98
C LYS A 490 -21.21 41.12 12.47
N SER A 491 -20.74 42.29 12.03
CA SER A 491 -20.68 42.66 10.61
C SER A 491 -19.48 42.07 9.88
N SER A 492 -18.29 42.21 10.44
CA SER A 492 -17.01 41.77 9.85
C SER A 492 -16.55 40.37 10.31
N GLY A 493 -17.23 39.80 11.32
CA GLY A 493 -16.83 38.54 11.92
C GLY A 493 -15.52 38.59 12.70
N ILE A 494 -14.96 39.78 12.96
CA ILE A 494 -13.69 39.98 13.66
C ILE A 494 -13.83 39.56 15.14
N TYR A 495 -12.91 38.73 15.63
CA TYR A 495 -12.74 38.39 17.03
C TYR A 495 -11.45 39.02 17.56
N VAL A 496 -11.54 39.79 18.64
CA VAL A 496 -10.40 40.36 19.35
C VAL A 496 -10.42 39.87 20.80
N VAL A 497 -9.35 39.22 21.24
CA VAL A 497 -9.22 38.74 22.63
C VAL A 497 -8.26 39.63 23.41
N PHE A 498 -8.79 40.30 24.44
CA PHE A 498 -8.06 41.08 25.42
C PHE A 498 -7.85 40.28 26.69
N LYS A 499 -6.79 40.61 27.42
CA LYS A 499 -6.33 39.85 28.57
C LYS A 499 -5.77 40.78 29.64
N PHE A 500 -6.32 40.68 30.85
CA PHE A 500 -6.01 41.55 31.98
C PHE A 500 -5.40 40.75 33.13
N ASP A 501 -4.43 41.31 33.85
CA ASP A 501 -3.93 40.76 35.11
C ASP A 501 -5.06 40.72 36.15
N ALA A 502 -5.39 39.55 36.70
CA ALA A 502 -6.45 39.40 37.71
C ALA A 502 -6.22 40.28 38.96
N ASN A 503 -4.97 40.60 39.29
CA ASN A 503 -4.65 41.45 40.44
C ASN A 503 -4.90 42.94 40.18
N ARG A 504 -5.10 43.34 38.90
CA ARG A 504 -5.38 44.73 38.47
C ARG A 504 -6.78 44.90 37.88
N ALA A 505 -7.34 43.83 37.32
CA ALA A 505 -8.66 43.76 36.69
C ALA A 505 -9.80 43.74 37.71
N THR A 506 -9.90 44.77 38.56
CA THR A 506 -11.03 44.90 39.49
C THR A 506 -12.36 44.94 38.72
N SER A 507 -13.46 44.51 39.35
CA SER A 507 -14.78 44.47 38.72
C SER A 507 -15.20 45.83 38.13
N SER A 508 -14.78 46.94 38.77
CA SER A 508 -15.01 48.30 38.26
C SER A 508 -14.28 48.59 36.95
N VAL A 509 -13.05 48.11 36.77
CA VAL A 509 -12.27 48.28 35.53
C VAL A 509 -12.88 47.43 34.41
N LEU A 510 -13.31 46.21 34.73
CA LEU A 510 -13.98 45.33 33.77
C LEU A 510 -15.35 45.88 33.35
N ASP A 511 -16.11 46.50 34.26
CA ASP A 511 -17.41 47.08 33.94
C ASP A 511 -17.32 48.41 33.17
N ASP A 512 -16.33 49.27 33.44
CA ASP A 512 -16.07 50.44 32.59
C ASP A 512 -15.56 49.99 31.20
N PHE A 513 -14.63 49.03 31.13
CA PHE A 513 -14.21 48.40 29.87
C PHE A 513 -15.41 47.85 29.06
N ARG A 514 -16.35 47.16 29.72
CA ARG A 514 -17.60 46.67 29.10
C ARG A 514 -18.49 47.81 28.60
N GLN A 515 -18.54 48.96 29.28
CA GLN A 515 -19.32 50.12 28.85
C GLN A 515 -18.66 50.88 27.70
N GLN A 516 -17.35 51.14 27.76
CA GLN A 516 -16.62 51.85 26.70
C GLN A 516 -16.53 51.00 25.43
N SER A 517 -16.28 49.69 25.54
CA SER A 517 -16.28 48.77 24.40
C SER A 517 -17.63 48.79 23.65
N LYS A 518 -18.76 48.88 24.38
CA LYS A 518 -20.11 49.01 23.77
C LYS A 518 -20.35 50.36 23.09
N LYS A 519 -19.66 51.44 23.51
CA LYS A 519 -19.73 52.76 22.87
C LYS A 519 -18.85 52.84 21.62
N ILE A 520 -17.63 52.30 21.72
CA ILE A 520 -16.62 52.30 20.65
C ILE A 520 -17.03 51.34 19.52
N ALA A 521 -17.61 50.19 19.85
CA ALA A 521 -17.91 49.12 18.90
C ALA A 521 -19.42 48.85 18.78
N GLN A 522 -20.17 49.80 18.19
CA GLN A 522 -21.59 49.63 17.88
C GLN A 522 -21.79 48.45 16.91
N GLY A 523 -22.37 47.35 17.40
CA GLY A 523 -22.60 46.11 16.64
C GLY A 523 -21.96 44.86 17.25
N CYS A 524 -21.00 45.03 18.17
CA CYS A 524 -20.22 43.93 18.73
C CYS A 524 -20.90 43.19 19.91
N TYR A 525 -20.42 41.97 20.17
CA TYR A 525 -20.74 41.15 21.35
C TYR A 525 -19.48 40.97 22.22
N LEU A 526 -19.62 40.95 23.55
CA LEU A 526 -18.51 40.89 24.50
C LEU A 526 -18.78 39.81 25.57
N ASP A 527 -17.82 38.88 25.76
CA ASP A 527 -17.81 37.79 26.76
C ASP A 527 -16.52 37.89 27.59
N CYS A 528 -16.57 37.73 28.93
CA CYS A 528 -15.42 37.92 29.85
C CYS A 528 -15.37 36.86 30.96
N ARG A 529 -14.19 36.28 31.26
CA ARG A 529 -13.95 35.09 32.14
C ARG A 529 -12.59 35.12 32.84
N GLU A 530 -12.31 34.30 33.86
CA GLU A 530 -11.07 34.37 34.70
C GLU A 530 -10.12 33.10 34.67
N GLY A 531 -8.76 33.20 34.58
CA GLY A 531 -7.70 32.10 34.61
C GLY A 531 -6.28 32.49 34.02
N GLN A 532 -5.06 31.96 34.39
CA GLN A 532 -3.72 32.69 34.54
C GLN A 532 -2.76 32.98 33.36
N GLY A 533 -1.83 33.91 33.65
CA GLY A 533 -0.51 34.13 33.05
C GLY A 533 -0.53 34.71 31.64
N TRP A 534 0.13 35.86 31.42
CA TRP A 534 0.28 36.64 30.17
C TRP A 534 0.19 35.88 28.82
N ALA A 535 -0.50 36.45 27.82
CA ALA A 535 -0.63 35.94 26.45
C ALA A 535 -1.26 36.99 25.50
N THR A 536 -0.82 36.95 24.26
CA THR A 536 -0.98 37.93 23.18
C THR A 536 -2.41 38.18 22.69
N LEU A 537 -2.65 39.41 22.20
CA LEU A 537 -3.78 39.80 21.37
C LEU A 537 -3.88 38.93 20.10
N ILE A 538 -5.05 38.35 19.84
CA ILE A 538 -5.33 37.66 18.57
C ILE A 538 -6.56 38.30 17.95
N GLY A 539 -6.36 38.93 16.79
CA GLY A 539 -7.41 39.40 15.89
C GLY A 539 -7.67 38.37 14.79
N ILE A 540 -8.85 37.73 14.77
CA ILE A 540 -9.26 36.83 13.68
C ILE A 540 -10.40 37.49 12.91
N THR A 541 -10.16 37.94 11.67
CA THR A 541 -11.23 38.30 10.73
C THR A 541 -11.77 37.02 10.05
N ARG A 542 -13.01 37.05 9.54
CA ARG A 542 -13.48 35.99 8.62
C ARG A 542 -13.00 36.19 7.18
N ASP A 543 -12.91 37.45 6.75
CA ASP A 543 -12.39 37.85 5.44
C ASP A 543 -11.14 38.72 5.61
N PHE A 544 -9.99 38.21 5.17
CA PHE A 544 -8.72 38.95 5.18
C PHE A 544 -8.66 39.88 3.97
N ASN A 545 -9.21 41.09 4.12
CA ASN A 545 -9.04 42.19 3.18
C ASN A 545 -8.48 43.44 3.90
N ASP A 546 -7.85 44.32 3.14
CA ASP A 546 -7.15 45.51 3.66
C ASP A 546 -8.04 46.40 4.53
N ASP A 547 -9.34 46.50 4.21
CA ASP A 547 -10.28 47.33 4.96
C ASP A 547 -10.63 46.70 6.32
N SER A 548 -10.71 45.36 6.41
CA SER A 548 -10.92 44.63 7.66
C SER A 548 -9.68 44.65 8.56
N VAL A 549 -8.49 44.60 7.97
CA VAL A 549 -7.21 44.77 8.69
C VAL A 549 -7.10 46.19 9.24
N LYS A 550 -7.29 47.22 8.41
CA LYS A 550 -7.29 48.63 8.84
C LYS A 550 -8.35 48.91 9.90
N ALA A 551 -9.52 48.28 9.82
CA ALA A 551 -10.54 48.39 10.86
C ALA A 551 -10.06 47.79 12.19
N ALA A 552 -9.46 46.60 12.16
CA ALA A 552 -8.89 45.96 13.35
C ALA A 552 -7.76 46.81 13.97
N GLU A 553 -6.80 47.29 13.17
CA GLU A 553 -5.73 48.21 13.60
C GLU A 553 -6.31 49.48 14.26
N GLN A 554 -7.28 50.15 13.62
CA GLN A 554 -7.93 51.32 14.19
C GLN A 554 -8.68 51.03 15.51
N TYR A 555 -9.22 49.83 15.71
CA TYR A 555 -9.82 49.45 16.99
C TYR A 555 -8.78 49.17 18.07
N ILE A 556 -7.65 48.56 17.70
CA ILE A 556 -6.51 48.33 18.59
C ILE A 556 -5.91 49.67 19.03
N ASP A 557 -5.62 50.58 18.10
CA ASP A 557 -5.04 51.89 18.39
C ASP A 557 -5.94 52.75 19.29
N LYS A 558 -7.25 52.81 18.98
CA LYS A 558 -8.24 53.51 19.83
C LYS A 558 -8.33 52.92 21.22
N PHE A 559 -8.14 51.60 21.35
CA PHE A 559 -8.17 50.92 22.65
C PHE A 559 -6.88 51.17 23.45
N VAL A 560 -5.71 51.03 22.84
CA VAL A 560 -4.41 51.32 23.46
C VAL A 560 -4.36 52.77 23.95
N SER A 561 -4.74 53.73 23.09
CA SER A 561 -4.74 55.14 23.45
C SER A 561 -5.74 55.49 24.58
N TRP A 562 -6.87 54.77 24.68
CA TRP A 562 -7.77 54.87 25.82
C TRP A 562 -7.16 54.30 27.11
N ALA A 563 -6.51 53.12 27.03
CA ALA A 563 -5.87 52.47 28.18
C ALA A 563 -4.73 53.34 28.73
N GLU A 564 -3.84 53.82 27.87
CA GLU A 564 -2.77 54.77 28.22
C GLU A 564 -3.31 56.05 28.89
N SER A 565 -4.49 56.52 28.50
CA SER A 565 -5.08 57.76 29.02
C SER A 565 -5.84 57.60 30.35
N ASN A 566 -6.40 56.41 30.63
CA ASN A 566 -7.34 56.22 31.75
C ASN A 566 -6.88 55.18 32.78
N ASN A 567 -6.07 54.20 32.37
CA ASN A 567 -5.52 53.19 33.28
C ASN A 567 -4.18 52.63 32.73
N PRO A 568 -3.06 53.36 32.83
CA PRO A 568 -1.78 53.04 32.17
C PRO A 568 -1.08 51.75 32.65
N SER A 569 -1.74 50.99 33.53
CA SER A 569 -1.26 49.74 34.12
C SER A 569 -1.91 48.48 33.53
N VAL A 570 -2.83 48.71 32.57
CA VAL A 570 -3.57 47.77 31.72
C VAL A 570 -2.98 47.82 30.31
#